data_AF-W6YLR9-F1
#
_entry.id   AF-W6YLR9-F1
#
_cell.length_a   1.000
_cell.length_b   1.000
_cell.length_c   1.000
_cell.angle_alpha   90.00
_cell.angle_beta   90.00
_cell.angle_gamma   90.00
#
_symmetry.space_group_name_H-M   'P 1'
#
loop_
_entity.id
_entity.type
_entity.pdbx_description
1 polymer ?
#
loop_
_entity_poly.entity_id
_entity_poly.type
_entity_poly.pdbx_seq_one_letter_code
_entity_poly.pdbx_strand_id
1 'polypeptide(L)'
;MGFSKLFCRLVLVSATTSAKWIVPGARWRATDGSLVNAHAGGVTVNPETGKFFLFGEYKVQGQEEGGGVSVYSSDDLATWEPHGLALTPVDDHPYISKKDIIQRPKVAYSKATNQYHMWWHADNSTYGELLQGFAVSDNITGPYSFVDATAPLGNWSQDFGMFVDQKDGRAYALYSNGDRREGRDVYLTSYNENITALEKVIHRFDKYDLEAPNIVQTDQSYFALMSHKTGYRPNNVVAFRADSLAGPWSQPFIIAPLNTRTYNSQSGFNLRINGTKKTTYIYMGDQWDSISLYIWLPLEINEEEKSIELVWHDVYDLDVKTGEITPIEGTTYYSKDATTTGSAWHQEARFASDKVIVTGIYGNDSKVTFHNIEGSGKPQWVSFYYQNTDDMGFGDQPGGTPDRINGTWQLRRISSVIVNNKTEELQTLYQRDTHKGIILSTPLMLELEKGSHNTITIGGLYNGKDIKGADIDRIVVYPPEE
;
A
#
# COMPACT_ATOMS: atom_id res chain seq x y z
N MET A 1 52.59 6.16 46.13
CA MET A 1 52.47 5.67 44.74
C MET A 1 51.43 4.58 44.71
N GLY A 2 50.20 4.89 44.31
CA GLY A 2 49.12 3.91 44.17
C GLY A 2 48.32 4.26 42.93
N PHE A 3 48.59 3.58 41.83
CA PHE A 3 47.83 3.72 40.58
C PHE A 3 46.58 2.84 40.67
N SER A 4 45.41 3.47 40.79
CA SER A 4 44.12 2.81 40.62
C SER A 4 43.85 2.64 39.12
N LYS A 5 43.77 1.39 38.65
CA LYS A 5 43.36 1.07 37.28
C LYS A 5 41.83 1.09 37.21
N LEU A 6 41.27 2.09 36.54
CA LEU A 6 39.86 2.15 36.21
C LEU A 6 39.58 1.17 35.04
N PHE A 7 38.88 0.08 35.32
CA PHE A 7 38.46 -0.90 34.31
C PHE A 7 37.14 -0.41 33.70
N CYS A 8 37.20 0.16 32.50
CA CYS A 8 36.00 0.56 31.76
C CYS A 8 35.40 -0.70 31.11
N ARG A 9 34.33 -1.26 31.69
CA ARG A 9 33.55 -2.32 31.05
C ARG A 9 32.70 -1.69 29.94
N LEU A 10 33.06 -1.93 28.69
CA LEU A 10 32.18 -1.71 27.55
C LEU A 10 31.02 -2.70 27.68
N VAL A 11 29.82 -2.22 27.98
CA VAL A 11 28.60 -3.01 27.82
C VAL A 11 28.19 -2.85 26.36
N LEU A 12 28.51 -3.87 25.55
CA LEU A 12 27.89 -4.05 24.24
C LEU A 12 26.44 -4.45 24.47
N VAL A 13 25.54 -3.46 24.48
CA VAL A 13 24.11 -3.71 24.31
C VAL A 13 23.94 -4.14 22.85
N SER A 14 23.91 -5.45 22.62
CA SER A 14 23.43 -5.98 21.36
C SER A 14 21.92 -5.77 21.37
N ALA A 15 21.46 -4.66 20.81
CA ALA A 15 20.05 -4.54 20.47
C ALA A 15 19.78 -5.56 19.36
N THR A 16 19.25 -6.72 19.73
CA THR A 16 18.57 -7.58 18.77
C THR A 16 17.34 -6.81 18.33
N THR A 17 17.46 -6.03 17.25
CA THR A 17 16.30 -5.56 16.50
C THR A 17 15.56 -6.81 16.06
N SER A 18 14.44 -7.09 16.71
CA SER A 18 13.47 -8.09 16.25
C SER A 18 13.14 -7.76 14.81
N ALA A 19 13.41 -8.67 13.88
CA ALA A 19 13.09 -8.45 12.47
C ALA A 19 11.55 -8.43 12.35
N LYS A 20 11.01 -7.28 11.98
CA LYS A 20 9.60 -7.13 11.64
C LYS A 20 9.44 -7.36 10.15
N TRP A 21 8.50 -8.21 9.77
CA TRP A 21 8.28 -8.54 8.36
C TRP A 21 7.32 -7.55 7.71
N ILE A 22 7.47 -7.37 6.41
CA ILE A 22 6.48 -6.67 5.59
C ILE A 22 5.39 -7.68 5.23
N VAL A 23 4.15 -7.34 5.57
CA VAL A 23 2.98 -8.18 5.37
C VAL A 23 1.93 -7.40 4.56
N PRO A 24 1.87 -7.58 3.23
CA PRO A 24 0.92 -6.90 2.36
C PRO A 24 -0.53 -7.18 2.78
N GLY A 25 -1.33 -6.11 2.89
CA GLY A 25 -2.73 -6.21 3.29
C GLY A 25 -2.93 -6.40 4.80
N ALA A 26 -1.87 -6.32 5.61
CA ALA A 26 -2.01 -6.30 7.07
C ALA A 26 -2.40 -4.93 7.60
N ARG A 27 -3.03 -4.91 8.78
CA ARG A 27 -3.22 -3.69 9.57
C ARG A 27 -1.94 -3.39 10.32
N TRP A 28 -1.09 -2.56 9.74
CA TRP A 28 0.17 -2.19 10.35
C TRP A 28 -0.06 -1.37 11.61
N ARG A 29 0.68 -1.71 12.66
CA ARG A 29 0.69 -0.99 13.93
C ARG A 29 2.02 -0.28 14.11
N ALA A 30 1.95 0.98 14.52
CA ALA A 30 3.11 1.75 14.90
C ALA A 30 3.64 1.30 16.28
N THR A 31 4.81 1.81 16.68
CA THR A 31 5.47 1.45 17.95
C THR A 31 4.68 1.83 19.20
N ASP A 32 3.73 2.77 19.09
CA ASP A 32 2.79 3.15 20.17
C ASP A 32 1.51 2.30 20.19
N GLY A 33 1.38 1.32 19.27
CA GLY A 33 0.23 0.44 19.13
C GLY A 33 -0.92 0.98 18.27
N SER A 34 -0.85 2.26 17.86
CA SER A 34 -1.81 2.86 16.92
C SER A 34 -1.70 2.26 15.52
N LEU A 35 -2.73 2.41 14.70
CA LEU A 35 -2.64 2.01 13.30
C LEU A 35 -1.77 3.00 12.52
N VAL A 36 -0.94 2.49 11.62
CA VAL A 36 -0.26 3.33 10.63
C VAL A 36 -1.32 3.89 9.68
N ASN A 37 -1.43 5.21 9.61
CA ASN A 37 -2.43 5.94 8.83
C ASN A 37 -1.73 6.99 7.95
N ALA A 38 -1.19 6.53 6.83
CA ALA A 38 -0.37 7.30 5.89
C ALA A 38 -0.65 6.84 4.45
N HIS A 39 -1.89 7.01 3.99
CA HIS A 39 -2.37 6.50 2.71
C HIS A 39 -1.88 7.33 1.52
N ALA A 40 -1.81 6.71 0.33
CA ALA A 40 -1.35 7.32 -0.94
C ALA A 40 -0.01 8.07 -0.85
N GLY A 41 0.78 7.69 0.14
CA GLY A 41 1.91 8.43 0.64
C GLY A 41 3.16 8.38 -0.23
N GLY A 42 4.28 8.76 0.37
CA GLY A 42 5.60 8.58 -0.20
C GLY A 42 6.64 8.46 0.91
N VAL A 43 7.74 7.78 0.61
CA VAL A 43 8.88 7.65 1.53
C VAL A 43 9.96 8.62 1.13
N THR A 44 10.37 9.46 2.08
CA THR A 44 11.57 10.30 1.98
C THR A 44 12.67 9.69 2.83
N VAL A 45 13.87 9.55 2.26
CA VAL A 45 15.05 9.10 3.01
C VAL A 45 15.78 10.32 3.53
N ASN A 46 16.05 10.35 4.83
CA ASN A 46 16.89 11.39 5.40
C ASN A 46 18.33 11.23 4.87
N PRO A 47 18.91 12.24 4.20
CA PRO A 47 20.21 12.11 3.54
C PRO A 47 21.39 11.97 4.52
N GLU A 48 21.22 12.40 5.77
CA GLU A 48 22.28 12.34 6.79
C GLU A 48 22.28 11.01 7.54
N THR A 49 21.09 10.52 7.90
CA THR A 49 20.95 9.32 8.76
C THR A 49 20.62 8.05 7.98
N GLY A 50 20.08 8.17 6.76
CA GLY A 50 19.53 7.05 6.01
C GLY A 50 18.17 6.55 6.52
N LYS A 51 17.59 7.17 7.56
CA LYS A 51 16.29 6.78 8.11
C LYS A 51 15.16 7.09 7.12
N PHE A 52 14.18 6.20 7.04
CA PHE A 52 13.02 6.34 6.15
C PHE A 52 11.90 7.12 6.85
N PHE A 53 11.22 8.00 6.11
CA PHE A 53 10.07 8.76 6.60
C PHE A 53 8.89 8.58 5.66
N LEU A 54 7.85 7.90 6.12
CA LEU A 54 6.59 7.69 5.40
C LEU A 54 5.64 8.83 5.72
N PHE A 55 5.31 9.61 4.69
CA PHE A 55 4.26 10.63 4.73
C PHE A 55 3.04 10.10 4.02
N GLY A 56 1.86 10.44 4.49
CA GLY A 56 0.63 10.08 3.78
C GLY A 56 -0.60 10.78 4.32
N GLU A 57 -1.71 10.56 3.62
CA GLU A 57 -3.02 11.08 3.98
C GLU A 57 -3.44 10.51 5.33
N TYR A 58 -3.77 11.39 6.28
CA TYR A 58 -4.35 10.98 7.55
C TYR A 58 -5.87 10.85 7.40
N LYS A 59 -6.38 9.63 7.27
CA LYS A 59 -7.81 9.35 7.09
C LYS A 59 -8.51 9.25 8.45
N VAL A 60 -9.48 10.14 8.70
CA VAL A 60 -10.25 10.15 9.95
C VAL A 60 -11.48 9.25 9.79
N GLN A 61 -11.78 8.43 10.79
CA GLN A 61 -12.96 7.56 10.71
C GLN A 61 -14.24 8.41 10.54
N GLY A 62 -15.02 8.12 9.49
CA GLY A 62 -16.24 8.86 9.15
C GLY A 62 -16.00 10.16 8.37
N GLN A 63 -14.75 10.46 8.02
CA GLN A 63 -14.36 11.62 7.23
C GLN A 63 -13.21 11.25 6.28
N GLU A 64 -13.56 11.08 4.99
CA GLU A 64 -12.60 10.63 3.97
C GLU A 64 -11.49 11.66 3.70
N GLU A 65 -11.75 12.96 3.86
CA GLU A 65 -10.83 14.04 3.47
C GLU A 65 -10.62 15.09 4.57
N GLY A 66 -9.52 15.84 4.50
CA GLY A 66 -9.26 16.98 5.39
C GLY A 66 -8.63 16.62 6.74
N GLY A 67 -8.02 15.43 6.87
CA GLY A 67 -7.28 15.04 8.07
C GLY A 67 -5.82 15.52 8.12
N GLY A 68 -5.29 16.05 7.01
CA GLY A 68 -3.90 16.50 6.90
C GLY A 68 -2.94 15.39 6.48
N VAL A 69 -1.66 15.59 6.76
CA VAL A 69 -0.58 14.66 6.38
C VAL A 69 0.09 14.14 7.65
N SER A 70 0.06 12.82 7.86
CA SER A 70 0.81 12.16 8.94
C SER A 70 2.25 11.89 8.54
N VAL A 71 3.12 11.65 9.52
CA VAL A 71 4.49 11.19 9.28
C VAL A 71 4.90 10.11 10.28
N TYR A 72 5.55 9.08 9.74
CA TYR A 72 6.16 7.98 10.50
C TYR A 72 7.62 7.84 10.09
N SER A 73 8.49 7.39 11.00
CA SER A 73 9.88 7.06 10.66
C SER A 73 10.19 5.59 10.89
N SER A 74 11.11 5.03 10.13
CA SER A 74 11.53 3.64 10.25
C SER A 74 13.00 3.47 9.85
N ASP A 75 13.68 2.51 10.49
CA ASP A 75 15.03 2.09 10.12
C ASP A 75 15.02 0.85 9.21
N ASP A 76 13.88 0.15 9.09
CA ASP A 76 13.75 -1.17 8.45
C ASP A 76 12.55 -1.29 7.47
N LEU A 77 11.75 -0.22 7.31
CA LEU A 77 10.50 -0.16 6.54
C LEU A 77 9.34 -1.04 7.06
N ALA A 78 9.50 -1.68 8.21
CA ALA A 78 8.49 -2.54 8.83
C ALA A 78 8.03 -2.02 10.20
N THR A 79 8.96 -1.44 10.97
CA THR A 79 8.72 -0.86 12.28
C THR A 79 8.56 0.66 12.17
N TRP A 80 7.33 1.16 12.39
CA TRP A 80 7.00 2.57 12.19
C TRP A 80 6.83 3.32 13.51
N GLU A 81 7.67 4.33 13.73
CA GLU A 81 7.58 5.28 14.84
C GLU A 81 6.74 6.49 14.43
N PRO A 82 5.63 6.81 15.14
CA PRO A 82 4.74 7.91 14.77
C PRO A 82 5.29 9.26 15.22
N HIS A 83 5.14 10.29 14.36
CA HIS A 83 5.57 11.67 14.65
C HIS A 83 4.41 12.69 14.63
N GLY A 84 3.16 12.21 14.50
CA GLY A 84 1.97 13.05 14.42
C GLY A 84 1.71 13.58 13.01
N LEU A 85 1.10 14.77 12.91
CA LEU A 85 0.81 15.43 11.63
C LEU A 85 1.98 16.32 11.20
N ALA A 86 2.56 16.01 10.03
CA ALA A 86 3.50 16.87 9.34
C ALA A 86 2.81 18.15 8.84
N LEU A 87 1.61 18.03 8.28
CA LEU A 87 0.77 19.15 7.84
C LEU A 87 -0.59 19.07 8.55
N THR A 88 -0.84 20.03 9.44
CA THR A 88 -2.09 20.10 10.21
C THR A 88 -3.12 20.95 9.46
N PRO A 89 -4.37 20.48 9.29
CA PRO A 89 -5.44 21.29 8.71
C PRO A 89 -5.70 22.56 9.53
N VAL A 90 -5.95 23.67 8.84
CA VAL A 90 -6.23 24.97 9.45
C VAL A 90 -7.70 25.32 9.22
N ASP A 91 -8.45 25.53 10.31
CA ASP A 91 -9.86 25.87 10.23
C ASP A 91 -10.09 27.11 9.34
N ASP A 92 -11.07 27.02 8.44
CA ASP A 92 -11.45 28.05 7.47
C ASP A 92 -10.33 28.51 6.50
N HIS A 93 -9.20 27.81 6.42
CA HIS A 93 -8.20 28.05 5.37
C HIS A 93 -8.77 27.67 4.00
N PRO A 94 -8.53 28.45 2.93
CA PRO A 94 -9.12 28.21 1.61
C PRO A 94 -8.64 26.95 0.87
N TYR A 95 -7.72 26.16 1.43
CA TYR A 95 -6.99 25.10 0.70
C TYR A 95 -6.51 23.93 1.58
N ILE A 96 -6.44 24.14 2.90
CA ILE A 96 -5.98 23.11 3.86
C ILE A 96 -6.88 23.07 5.08
N SER A 97 -8.15 23.41 4.94
CA SER A 97 -9.15 23.18 5.98
C SER A 97 -9.57 21.72 6.03
N LYS A 98 -10.34 21.38 7.08
CA LYS A 98 -10.94 20.04 7.23
C LYS A 98 -11.97 19.69 6.14
N LYS A 99 -12.32 20.63 5.25
CA LYS A 99 -13.24 20.41 4.12
C LYS A 99 -12.51 20.22 2.79
N ASP A 100 -11.21 20.52 2.78
CA ASP A 100 -10.38 20.47 1.59
C ASP A 100 -9.75 19.09 1.44
N ILE A 101 -9.36 18.79 0.21
CA ILE A 101 -8.74 17.55 -0.19
C ILE A 101 -7.22 17.75 -0.15
N ILE A 102 -6.56 16.89 0.61
CA ILE A 102 -5.10 16.86 0.77
C ILE A 102 -4.66 15.45 0.43
N GLN A 103 -4.42 15.19 -0.86
CA GLN A 103 -4.20 13.83 -1.36
C GLN A 103 -2.78 13.62 -1.91
N ARG A 104 -2.28 12.40 -1.76
CA ARG A 104 -1.02 11.90 -2.31
C ARG A 104 0.23 12.74 -1.97
N PRO A 105 0.44 13.16 -0.71
CA PRO A 105 1.57 14.01 -0.37
C PRO A 105 2.91 13.32 -0.71
N LYS A 106 3.85 14.10 -1.25
CA LYS A 106 5.23 13.68 -1.51
C LYS A 106 6.16 14.75 -0.96
N VAL A 107 7.27 14.32 -0.37
CA VAL A 107 8.26 15.21 0.26
C VAL A 107 9.62 14.99 -0.41
N ALA A 108 10.34 16.09 -0.67
CA ALA A 108 11.71 16.05 -1.17
C ALA A 108 12.56 17.08 -0.42
N TYR A 109 13.83 16.73 -0.21
CA TYR A 109 14.80 17.66 0.34
C TYR A 109 15.37 18.58 -0.76
N SER A 110 15.21 19.88 -0.60
CA SER A 110 15.80 20.88 -1.47
C SER A 110 17.17 21.30 -0.93
N LYS A 111 18.23 20.89 -1.62
CA LYS A 111 19.61 21.27 -1.25
C LYS A 111 19.84 22.78 -1.38
N ALA A 112 19.14 23.44 -2.29
CA ALA A 112 19.32 24.86 -2.56
C ALA A 112 18.73 25.75 -1.45
N THR A 113 17.63 25.32 -0.82
CA THR A 113 17.01 26.03 0.31
C THR A 113 17.40 25.45 1.67
N ASN A 114 17.96 24.23 1.71
CA ASN A 114 18.22 23.47 2.94
C ASN A 114 16.93 23.17 3.72
N GLN A 115 15.84 22.88 2.99
CA GLN A 115 14.51 22.63 3.54
C GLN A 115 13.86 21.39 2.91
N TYR A 116 12.88 20.83 3.60
CA TYR A 116 11.98 19.80 3.08
C TYR A 116 10.75 20.45 2.46
N HIS A 117 10.42 20.04 1.24
CA HIS A 117 9.36 20.61 0.42
C HIS A 117 8.30 19.52 0.20
N MET A 118 7.09 19.78 0.68
CA MET A 118 5.94 18.91 0.52
C MET A 118 5.04 19.42 -0.60
N TRP A 119 4.69 18.53 -1.52
CA TRP A 119 3.76 18.76 -2.61
C TRP A 119 2.65 17.72 -2.60
N TRP A 120 1.43 18.11 -2.97
CA TRP A 120 0.27 17.22 -2.96
C TRP A 120 -0.81 17.69 -3.94
N HIS A 121 -1.81 16.85 -4.18
CA HIS A 121 -3.04 17.23 -4.88
C HIS A 121 -3.95 18.02 -3.93
N ALA A 122 -4.09 19.32 -4.19
CA ALA A 122 -4.96 20.21 -3.44
C ALA A 122 -6.28 20.41 -4.19
N ASP A 123 -7.39 20.21 -3.50
CA ASP A 123 -8.72 20.40 -4.08
C ASP A 123 -9.77 20.74 -3.04
N ASN A 124 -11.00 20.96 -3.51
CA ASN A 124 -12.18 20.99 -2.69
C ASN A 124 -13.04 19.74 -2.90
N SER A 125 -14.10 19.60 -2.11
CA SER A 125 -14.98 18.42 -2.14
C SER A 125 -15.68 18.14 -3.48
N THR A 126 -15.62 19.06 -4.44
CA THR A 126 -16.17 18.89 -5.78
C THR A 126 -15.15 18.38 -6.81
N TYR A 127 -13.87 18.24 -6.43
CA TYR A 127 -12.76 17.95 -7.34
C TYR A 127 -12.72 18.95 -8.52
N GLY A 128 -12.90 20.23 -8.19
CA GLY A 128 -13.10 21.30 -9.16
C GLY A 128 -11.94 22.29 -9.26
N GLU A 129 -11.05 22.33 -8.28
CA GLU A 129 -9.91 23.26 -8.25
C GLU A 129 -8.71 22.71 -9.00
N LEU A 130 -8.42 21.41 -8.84
CA LEU A 130 -7.37 20.69 -9.55
C LEU A 130 -6.00 21.39 -9.43
N LEU A 131 -5.56 21.63 -8.19
CA LEU A 131 -4.34 22.39 -7.86
C LEU A 131 -3.24 21.48 -7.29
N GLN A 132 -2.02 22.01 -7.28
CA GLN A 132 -0.91 21.46 -6.50
C GLN A 132 -0.66 22.33 -5.28
N GLY A 133 -0.81 21.73 -4.10
CA GLY A 133 -0.44 22.39 -2.85
C GLY A 133 1.05 22.31 -2.60
N PHE A 134 1.60 23.35 -1.96
CA PHE A 134 3.00 23.44 -1.60
C PHE A 134 3.19 23.92 -0.15
N ALA A 135 4.04 23.22 0.60
CA ALA A 135 4.41 23.56 1.96
C ALA A 135 5.88 23.26 2.24
N VAL A 136 6.49 23.96 3.20
CA VAL A 136 7.92 23.83 3.53
C VAL A 136 8.16 23.60 5.01
N SER A 137 9.26 22.92 5.36
CA SER A 137 9.75 22.81 6.73
C SER A 137 11.27 22.68 6.77
N ASP A 138 11.90 23.19 7.82
CA ASP A 138 13.32 22.93 8.10
C ASP A 138 13.54 21.50 8.65
N ASN A 139 12.49 20.87 9.18
CA ASN A 139 12.54 19.54 9.78
C ASN A 139 11.77 18.54 8.92
N ILE A 140 12.33 17.35 8.68
CA ILE A 140 11.68 16.32 7.84
C ILE A 140 10.28 15.96 8.36
N THR A 141 10.11 15.85 9.68
CA THR A 141 8.82 15.54 10.33
C THR A 141 7.87 16.73 10.42
N GLY A 142 8.28 17.93 10.00
CA GLY A 142 7.51 19.15 10.14
C GLY A 142 7.65 19.84 11.51
N PRO A 143 6.68 20.69 11.88
CA PRO A 143 5.49 21.01 11.11
C PRO A 143 5.83 21.73 9.80
N TYR A 144 5.05 21.46 8.76
CA TYR A 144 5.14 22.13 7.47
C TYR A 144 4.25 23.38 7.46
N SER A 145 4.78 24.46 6.89
CA SER A 145 4.06 25.71 6.68
C SER A 145 3.56 25.79 5.25
N PHE A 146 2.25 25.95 5.09
CA PHE A 146 1.62 26.19 3.78
C PHE A 146 2.24 27.41 3.09
N VAL A 147 2.48 27.31 1.80
CA VAL A 147 3.00 28.39 0.96
C VAL A 147 1.96 28.81 -0.07
N ASP A 148 1.50 27.88 -0.91
CA ASP A 148 0.55 28.18 -1.99
C ASP A 148 -0.20 26.91 -2.46
N ALA A 149 -1.28 27.10 -3.22
CA ALA A 149 -1.96 26.07 -3.99
C ALA A 149 -2.16 26.58 -5.42
N THR A 150 -1.47 25.97 -6.39
CA THR A 150 -1.32 26.55 -7.74
C THR A 150 -1.61 25.58 -8.88
N ALA A 151 -2.10 26.11 -9.99
CA ALA A 151 -2.33 25.37 -11.22
C ALA A 151 -0.98 25.16 -11.95
N PRO A 152 -0.54 23.91 -12.19
CA PRO A 152 0.79 23.64 -12.74
C PRO A 152 0.98 24.20 -14.16
N LEU A 153 1.73 25.29 -14.30
CA LEU A 153 2.00 25.95 -15.60
C LEU A 153 0.72 26.34 -16.36
N GLY A 154 -0.33 26.73 -15.63
CA GLY A 154 -1.66 27.05 -16.20
C GLY A 154 -2.48 25.82 -16.61
N ASN A 155 -2.03 24.63 -16.25
CA ASN A 155 -2.72 23.36 -16.45
C ASN A 155 -3.39 22.89 -15.14
N TRP A 156 -4.15 21.80 -15.18
CA TRP A 156 -4.80 21.19 -14.00
C TRP A 156 -3.95 20.08 -13.38
N SER A 157 -4.21 19.76 -12.11
CA SER A 157 -3.59 18.65 -11.38
C SER A 157 -4.61 17.96 -10.48
N GLN A 158 -4.80 16.67 -10.66
CA GLN A 158 -5.51 15.80 -9.73
C GLN A 158 -4.46 14.86 -9.11
N ASP A 159 -4.57 13.55 -9.34
CA ASP A 159 -3.66 12.53 -8.84
C ASP A 159 -2.19 12.90 -9.05
N PHE A 160 -1.46 12.97 -7.94
CA PHE A 160 -0.12 13.54 -7.87
C PHE A 160 0.94 12.50 -7.50
N GLY A 161 2.11 12.63 -8.11
CA GLY A 161 3.34 11.91 -7.78
C GLY A 161 4.56 12.82 -7.90
N MET A 162 5.66 12.43 -7.27
CA MET A 162 6.93 13.11 -7.36
C MET A 162 8.06 12.10 -7.48
N PHE A 163 9.07 12.46 -8.26
CA PHE A 163 10.24 11.64 -8.54
C PHE A 163 11.48 12.53 -8.48
N VAL A 164 12.55 12.07 -7.81
CA VAL A 164 13.86 12.73 -7.83
C VAL A 164 14.82 11.83 -8.60
N ASP A 165 15.34 12.33 -9.72
CA ASP A 165 16.24 11.58 -10.57
C ASP A 165 17.62 11.45 -9.90
N GLN A 166 18.07 10.23 -9.67
CA GLN A 166 19.35 9.98 -9.01
C GLN A 166 20.57 10.30 -9.91
N LYS A 167 20.38 10.39 -11.23
CA LYS A 167 21.46 10.66 -12.19
C LYS A 167 21.91 12.13 -12.15
N ASP A 168 20.98 13.06 -11.93
CA ASP A 168 21.27 14.51 -11.94
C ASP A 168 20.77 15.27 -10.70
N GLY A 169 19.98 14.62 -9.83
CA GLY A 169 19.43 15.20 -8.61
C GLY A 169 18.21 16.09 -8.83
N ARG A 170 17.66 16.18 -10.06
CA ARG A 170 16.50 17.03 -10.35
C ARG A 170 15.20 16.36 -9.89
N ALA A 171 14.29 17.16 -9.36
CA ALA A 171 12.94 16.72 -9.00
C ALA A 171 11.96 16.92 -10.17
N TYR A 172 10.98 16.03 -10.25
CA TYR A 172 9.92 16.04 -11.26
C TYR A 172 8.57 15.74 -10.59
N ALA A 173 7.53 16.48 -10.99
CA ALA A 173 6.15 16.15 -10.70
C ALA A 173 5.58 15.24 -11.79
N LEU A 174 4.74 14.30 -11.37
CA LEU A 174 3.82 13.59 -12.24
C LEU A 174 2.41 13.90 -11.80
N TYR A 175 1.53 14.25 -12.74
CA TYR A 175 0.15 14.58 -12.38
C TYR A 175 -0.82 14.29 -13.52
N SER A 176 -2.01 13.77 -13.17
CA SER A 176 -3.14 13.70 -14.09
C SER A 176 -3.88 15.04 -14.13
N ASN A 177 -4.46 15.39 -15.27
CA ASN A 177 -5.12 16.68 -15.49
C ASN A 177 -6.62 16.71 -15.07
N GLY A 178 -7.12 15.65 -14.43
CA GLY A 178 -8.54 15.48 -14.07
C GLY A 178 -9.29 14.40 -14.87
N ASP A 179 -10.61 14.32 -14.65
CA ASP A 179 -11.49 13.29 -15.22
C ASP A 179 -12.18 13.69 -16.54
N ARG A 180 -11.95 14.92 -17.02
CA ARG A 180 -12.56 15.41 -18.26
C ARG A 180 -11.84 14.86 -19.47
N ARG A 181 -12.58 14.63 -20.56
CA ARG A 181 -12.02 14.09 -21.82
C ARG A 181 -10.86 14.94 -22.36
N GLU A 182 -10.96 16.26 -22.22
CA GLU A 182 -9.96 17.24 -22.67
C GLU A 182 -8.75 17.35 -21.73
N GLY A 183 -8.84 16.79 -20.51
CA GLY A 183 -7.86 16.90 -19.44
C GLY A 183 -7.49 15.54 -18.84
N ARG A 184 -7.51 14.47 -19.63
CA ARG A 184 -7.24 13.12 -19.09
C ARG A 184 -5.77 12.71 -19.09
N ASP A 185 -4.90 13.55 -19.64
CA ASP A 185 -3.49 13.23 -19.82
C ASP A 185 -2.73 13.24 -18.51
N VAL A 186 -1.59 12.55 -18.52
CA VAL A 186 -0.60 12.62 -17.44
C VAL A 186 0.62 13.39 -17.91
N TYR A 187 1.10 14.32 -17.09
CA TYR A 187 2.27 15.14 -17.35
C TYR A 187 3.43 14.68 -16.50
N LEU A 188 4.64 14.71 -17.08
CA LEU A 188 5.91 14.65 -16.38
C LEU A 188 6.58 16.00 -16.54
N THR A 189 6.76 16.73 -15.44
CA THR A 189 7.20 18.13 -15.45
C THR A 189 8.32 18.34 -14.45
N SER A 190 9.42 18.96 -14.86
CA SER A 190 10.55 19.26 -13.97
C SER A 190 10.23 20.40 -13.02
N TYR A 191 10.72 20.33 -11.78
CA TYR A 191 10.82 21.47 -10.89
C TYR A 191 12.04 22.34 -11.23
N ASN A 192 12.02 23.58 -10.73
CA ASN A 192 13.22 24.40 -10.59
C ASN A 192 14.19 23.79 -9.55
N GLU A 193 15.42 24.28 -9.48
CA GLU A 193 16.45 23.75 -8.54
C GLU A 193 16.03 23.81 -7.07
N ASN A 194 15.18 24.78 -6.72
CA ASN A 194 14.72 24.98 -5.34
C ASN A 194 13.54 24.06 -4.98
N ILE A 195 12.93 23.36 -5.94
CA ILE A 195 11.69 22.58 -5.75
C ILE A 195 10.54 23.46 -5.24
N THR A 196 10.45 24.72 -5.69
CA THR A 196 9.40 25.68 -5.29
C THR A 196 8.39 25.96 -6.40
N ALA A 197 8.70 25.60 -7.64
CA ALA A 197 7.80 25.78 -8.77
C ALA A 197 8.16 24.80 -9.90
N LEU A 198 7.17 24.45 -10.71
CA LEU A 198 7.38 23.73 -11.96
C LEU A 198 8.02 24.63 -13.01
N GLU A 199 8.94 24.08 -13.79
CA GLU A 199 9.73 24.82 -14.78
C GLU A 199 9.37 24.40 -16.21
N LYS A 200 9.35 23.09 -16.50
CA LYS A 200 9.24 22.61 -17.88
C LYS A 200 8.55 21.25 -17.98
N VAL A 201 7.55 21.15 -18.86
CA VAL A 201 6.97 19.86 -19.26
C VAL A 201 8.00 19.06 -20.05
N ILE A 202 8.35 17.88 -19.55
CA ILE A 202 9.33 16.96 -20.13
C ILE A 202 8.64 15.95 -21.04
N HIS A 203 7.48 15.44 -20.61
CA HIS A 203 6.68 14.49 -21.38
C HIS A 203 5.19 14.63 -21.06
N ARG A 204 4.33 14.24 -22.01
CA ARG A 204 2.88 14.18 -21.88
C ARG A 204 2.38 12.84 -22.40
N PHE A 205 1.70 12.08 -21.54
CA PHE A 205 1.03 10.83 -21.87
C PHE A 205 -0.42 11.15 -22.28
N ASP A 206 -0.63 11.47 -23.56
CA ASP A 206 -1.88 12.06 -24.09
C ASP A 206 -2.89 11.07 -24.70
N LYS A 207 -2.54 9.78 -24.73
CA LYS A 207 -3.36 8.72 -25.35
C LYS A 207 -4.19 7.92 -24.36
N TYR A 208 -3.90 8.05 -23.07
CA TYR A 208 -4.37 7.13 -22.05
C TYR A 208 -5.13 7.89 -20.96
N ASP A 209 -6.08 7.20 -20.32
CA ASP A 209 -6.84 7.74 -19.21
C ASP A 209 -6.32 7.11 -17.92
N LEU A 210 -5.30 7.74 -17.36
CA LEU A 210 -4.47 7.21 -16.29
C LEU A 210 -4.30 8.21 -15.15
N GLU A 211 -3.99 7.68 -13.97
CA GLU A 211 -3.82 8.40 -12.71
C GLU A 211 -2.78 7.68 -11.82
N ALA A 212 -2.65 8.12 -10.57
CA ALA A 212 -1.70 7.64 -9.57
C ALA A 212 -0.26 7.43 -10.07
N PRO A 213 0.35 8.44 -10.73
CA PRO A 213 1.59 8.26 -11.46
C PRO A 213 2.83 8.23 -10.56
N ASN A 214 3.82 7.41 -10.90
CA ASN A 214 5.17 7.42 -10.31
C ASN A 214 6.20 6.84 -11.28
N ILE A 215 7.49 6.99 -10.97
CA ILE A 215 8.59 6.50 -11.80
C ILE A 215 9.51 5.59 -10.99
N VAL A 216 9.70 4.37 -11.45
CA VAL A 216 10.79 3.48 -11.04
C VAL A 216 11.99 3.78 -11.93
N GLN A 217 13.11 4.14 -11.31
CA GLN A 217 14.35 4.44 -12.02
C GLN A 217 15.38 3.33 -11.83
N THR A 218 15.88 2.79 -12.93
CA THR A 218 17.06 1.93 -12.94
C THR A 218 18.29 2.69 -13.40
N ASP A 219 19.44 2.04 -13.34
CA ASP A 219 20.68 2.60 -13.87
C ASP A 219 20.59 2.79 -15.39
N GLN A 220 19.79 1.97 -16.09
CA GLN A 220 19.68 1.96 -17.54
C GLN A 220 18.45 2.73 -18.06
N SER A 221 17.32 2.68 -17.36
CA SER A 221 16.04 3.11 -17.90
C SER A 221 15.09 3.66 -16.82
N TYR A 222 13.89 4.03 -17.26
CA TYR A 222 12.80 4.53 -16.43
C TYR A 222 11.54 3.75 -16.76
N PHE A 223 10.79 3.38 -15.72
CA PHE A 223 9.46 2.80 -15.84
C PHE A 223 8.44 3.73 -15.17
N ALA A 224 7.50 4.30 -15.93
CA ALA A 224 6.41 5.08 -15.37
C ALA A 224 5.23 4.15 -15.07
N LEU A 225 4.79 4.09 -13.81
CA LEU A 225 3.69 3.26 -13.34
C LEU A 225 2.46 4.14 -13.08
N MET A 226 1.30 3.70 -13.56
CA MET A 226 0.03 4.43 -13.45
C MET A 226 -1.15 3.47 -13.35
N SER A 227 -2.19 3.85 -12.63
CA SER A 227 -3.46 3.13 -12.65
C SER A 227 -4.43 3.76 -13.65
N HIS A 228 -5.46 3.02 -14.04
CA HIS A 228 -6.61 3.59 -14.74
C HIS A 228 -7.51 4.38 -13.80
N LYS A 229 -8.31 5.32 -14.36
CA LYS A 229 -9.24 6.17 -13.59
C LYS A 229 -10.52 5.46 -13.18
N THR A 230 -10.43 4.58 -12.20
CA THR A 230 -11.59 3.81 -11.70
C THR A 230 -12.03 4.24 -10.30
N GLY A 231 -11.60 5.43 -9.85
CA GLY A 231 -11.79 5.90 -8.49
C GLY A 231 -11.14 4.95 -7.49
N TYR A 232 -11.77 4.73 -6.33
CA TYR A 232 -11.26 3.81 -5.31
C TYR A 232 -11.25 2.33 -5.72
N ARG A 233 -11.87 1.96 -6.85
CA ARG A 233 -11.86 0.56 -7.32
C ARG A 233 -10.48 0.21 -7.86
N PRO A 234 -9.87 -0.93 -7.48
CA PRO A 234 -8.60 -1.36 -8.06
C PRO A 234 -8.74 -1.75 -9.54
N ASN A 235 -7.64 -1.62 -10.28
CA ASN A 235 -7.52 -1.96 -11.69
C ASN A 235 -6.12 -2.52 -12.01
N ASN A 236 -5.88 -2.89 -13.27
CA ASN A 236 -4.56 -3.32 -13.69
C ASN A 236 -3.63 -2.11 -13.86
N VAL A 237 -2.70 -1.91 -12.93
CA VAL A 237 -1.64 -0.91 -13.05
C VAL A 237 -0.79 -1.26 -14.27
N VAL A 238 -0.49 -0.24 -15.05
CA VAL A 238 0.35 -0.35 -16.25
C VAL A 238 1.69 0.33 -16.04
N ALA A 239 2.72 -0.19 -16.72
CA ALA A 239 4.01 0.43 -16.84
C ALA A 239 4.29 0.87 -18.29
N PHE A 240 5.03 1.97 -18.42
CA PHE A 240 5.66 2.43 -19.64
C PHE A 240 7.16 2.45 -19.44
N ARG A 241 7.96 2.09 -20.44
CA ARG A 241 9.42 2.06 -20.34
C ARG A 241 10.06 3.08 -21.30
N ALA A 242 11.10 3.79 -20.85
CA ALA A 242 11.92 4.67 -21.69
C ALA A 242 13.39 4.73 -21.20
N ASP A 243 14.33 5.02 -22.11
CA ASP A 243 15.75 5.27 -21.77
C ASP A 243 16.00 6.70 -21.26
N SER A 244 15.03 7.61 -21.49
CA SER A 244 15.07 9.00 -21.08
C SER A 244 13.67 9.46 -20.67
N LEU A 245 13.58 10.36 -19.70
CA LEU A 245 12.32 10.94 -19.22
C LEU A 245 11.52 11.62 -20.35
N ALA A 246 12.18 12.19 -21.35
CA ALA A 246 11.53 12.80 -22.51
C ALA A 246 10.92 11.77 -23.48
N GLY A 247 11.24 10.48 -23.31
CA GLY A 247 10.86 9.38 -24.18
C GLY A 247 11.90 9.09 -25.29
N PRO A 248 11.51 8.32 -26.32
CA PRO A 248 10.17 7.78 -26.52
C PRO A 248 9.79 6.73 -25.45
N TRP A 249 8.57 6.83 -24.93
CA TRP A 249 7.99 5.83 -24.02
C TRP A 249 7.35 4.69 -24.81
N SER A 250 7.41 3.46 -24.28
CA SER A 250 6.79 2.27 -24.88
C SER A 250 5.25 2.35 -24.93
N GLN A 251 4.61 1.35 -25.54
CA GLN A 251 3.20 1.09 -25.21
C GLN A 251 3.10 0.58 -23.76
N PRO A 252 1.98 0.85 -23.06
CA PRO A 252 1.77 0.35 -21.71
C PRO A 252 1.63 -1.16 -21.68
N PHE A 253 2.09 -1.77 -20.60
CA PHE A 253 1.88 -3.19 -20.29
C PHE A 253 1.55 -3.37 -18.82
N ILE A 254 0.80 -4.42 -18.48
CA ILE A 254 0.34 -4.70 -17.11
C ILE A 254 1.48 -5.29 -16.29
N ILE A 255 1.61 -4.88 -15.02
CA ILE A 255 2.72 -5.27 -14.13
C ILE A 255 2.39 -6.42 -13.17
N ALA A 256 1.17 -6.96 -13.20
CA ALA A 256 0.71 -8.01 -12.30
C ALA A 256 -0.05 -9.10 -13.08
N PRO A 257 -0.20 -10.32 -12.53
CA PRO A 257 -1.04 -11.33 -13.15
C PRO A 257 -2.44 -10.80 -13.43
N LEU A 258 -2.94 -11.05 -14.64
CA LEU A 258 -4.25 -10.59 -15.08
C LEU A 258 -5.36 -11.02 -14.09
N ASN A 259 -6.41 -10.21 -13.99
CA ASN A 259 -7.57 -10.42 -13.13
C ASN A 259 -7.31 -10.35 -11.62
N THR A 260 -6.06 -10.12 -11.19
CA THR A 260 -5.77 -9.75 -9.79
C THR A 260 -6.04 -8.27 -9.52
N ARG A 261 -6.09 -7.43 -10.57
CA ARG A 261 -6.17 -5.96 -10.50
C ARG A 261 -5.07 -5.42 -9.60
N THR A 262 -3.84 -5.79 -9.93
CA THR A 262 -2.64 -5.43 -9.15
C THR A 262 -2.77 -5.91 -7.70
N TYR A 263 -3.20 -7.15 -7.50
CA TYR A 263 -3.49 -7.70 -6.16
C TYR A 263 -4.45 -6.83 -5.33
N ASN A 264 -5.49 -6.30 -5.98
CA ASN A 264 -6.44 -5.34 -5.40
C ASN A 264 -5.76 -4.10 -4.79
N SER A 265 -4.77 -3.52 -5.48
CA SER A 265 -4.20 -2.23 -5.10
C SER A 265 -4.19 -1.22 -6.25
N GLN A 266 -4.08 0.04 -5.88
CA GLN A 266 -3.80 1.14 -6.77
C GLN A 266 -2.37 1.60 -6.55
N SER A 267 -1.71 2.03 -7.62
CA SER A 267 -0.38 2.64 -7.56
C SER A 267 -0.36 3.86 -6.63
N GLY A 268 0.79 4.17 -6.04
CA GLY A 268 0.96 5.35 -5.18
C GLY A 268 2.38 5.87 -5.19
N PHE A 269 3.34 5.00 -4.88
CA PHE A 269 4.77 5.32 -4.86
C PHE A 269 5.61 4.07 -5.19
N ASN A 270 6.90 4.28 -5.41
CA ASN A 270 7.87 3.20 -5.41
C ASN A 270 9.13 3.63 -4.65
N LEU A 271 9.80 2.69 -4.01
CA LEU A 271 11.02 2.93 -3.27
C LEU A 271 12.16 2.12 -3.86
N ARG A 272 13.25 2.80 -4.24
CA ARG A 272 14.53 2.19 -4.58
C ARG A 272 15.39 2.07 -3.32
N ILE A 273 15.84 0.86 -3.03
CA ILE A 273 16.74 0.53 -1.92
C ILE A 273 18.09 0.20 -2.52
N ASN A 274 19.08 1.04 -2.24
CA ASN A 274 20.46 0.83 -2.68
C ASN A 274 21.21 0.00 -1.64
N GLY A 275 20.91 -1.30 -1.62
CA GLY A 275 21.55 -2.26 -0.74
C GLY A 275 23.01 -2.54 -1.12
N THR A 276 23.79 -2.97 -0.13
CA THR A 276 25.21 -3.33 -0.31
C THR A 276 25.44 -4.57 -1.16
N LYS A 277 24.42 -5.42 -1.35
CA LYS A 277 24.49 -6.63 -2.19
C LYS A 277 23.65 -6.52 -3.46
N LYS A 278 22.46 -5.91 -3.38
CA LYS A 278 21.60 -5.66 -4.54
C LYS A 278 20.79 -4.37 -4.39
N THR A 279 20.45 -3.78 -5.53
CA THR A 279 19.37 -2.79 -5.58
C THR A 279 18.03 -3.52 -5.61
N THR A 280 17.10 -3.06 -4.78
CA THR A 280 15.74 -3.60 -4.67
C THR A 280 14.73 -2.49 -4.85
N TYR A 281 13.62 -2.81 -5.51
CA TYR A 281 12.54 -1.89 -5.79
C TYR A 281 11.27 -2.39 -5.12
N ILE A 282 10.61 -1.53 -4.36
CA ILE A 282 9.35 -1.84 -3.68
C ILE A 282 8.25 -0.99 -4.31
N TYR A 283 7.26 -1.63 -4.91
CA TYR A 283 5.98 -1.01 -5.23
C TYR A 283 5.24 -0.72 -3.93
N MET A 284 4.72 0.50 -3.79
CA MET A 284 3.95 0.91 -2.63
C MET A 284 2.56 1.35 -3.10
N GLY A 285 1.62 0.41 -3.02
CA GLY A 285 0.23 0.64 -3.40
C GLY A 285 -0.71 0.69 -2.19
N ASP A 286 -1.85 1.35 -2.42
CA ASP A 286 -2.96 1.38 -1.47
C ASP A 286 -4.06 0.43 -1.94
N GLN A 287 -4.62 -0.29 -0.99
CA GLN A 287 -5.80 -1.09 -1.17
C GLN A 287 -6.97 -0.35 -0.52
N TRP A 288 -7.64 0.47 -1.32
CA TRP A 288 -8.69 1.39 -0.89
C TRP A 288 -9.97 0.68 -0.45
N ASP A 289 -10.48 1.04 0.74
CA ASP A 289 -11.86 0.89 1.21
C ASP A 289 -12.08 1.61 2.56
N SER A 290 -13.14 1.23 3.30
CA SER A 290 -13.43 1.76 4.64
C SER A 290 -12.32 1.52 5.66
N ILE A 291 -11.41 0.57 5.41
CA ILE A 291 -10.17 0.33 6.17
C ILE A 291 -9.07 0.09 5.15
N SER A 292 -8.62 1.19 4.54
CA SER A 292 -7.59 1.15 3.52
C SER A 292 -6.30 0.53 4.08
N LEU A 293 -5.66 -0.32 3.28
CA LEU A 293 -4.45 -1.07 3.66
C LEU A 293 -3.32 -0.82 2.66
N TYR A 294 -2.14 -1.32 2.98
CA TYR A 294 -0.94 -1.15 2.16
C TYR A 294 -0.58 -2.47 1.47
N ILE A 295 -0.36 -2.42 0.16
CA ILE A 295 0.17 -3.54 -0.64
C ILE A 295 1.56 -3.17 -1.10
N TRP A 296 2.56 -3.53 -0.30
CA TRP A 296 3.97 -3.25 -0.58
C TRP A 296 4.65 -4.51 -1.08
N LEU A 297 5.02 -4.53 -2.34
CA LEU A 297 5.52 -5.72 -3.03
C LEU A 297 6.85 -5.44 -3.74
N PRO A 298 7.76 -6.42 -3.80
CA PRO A 298 8.93 -6.32 -4.65
C PRO A 298 8.55 -6.18 -6.13
N LEU A 299 9.34 -5.38 -6.84
CA LEU A 299 9.34 -5.26 -8.29
C LEU A 299 10.56 -5.99 -8.84
N GLU A 300 10.34 -6.99 -9.69
CA GLU A 300 11.39 -7.62 -10.49
C GLU A 300 11.48 -6.92 -11.83
N ILE A 301 12.69 -6.49 -12.20
CA ILE A 301 12.97 -5.75 -13.43
C ILE A 301 13.91 -6.57 -14.30
N ASN A 302 13.51 -6.78 -15.54
CA ASN A 302 14.37 -7.37 -16.56
C ASN A 302 14.64 -6.32 -17.65
N GLU A 303 15.85 -5.77 -17.65
CA GLU A 303 16.26 -4.74 -18.62
C GLU A 303 16.42 -5.29 -20.04
N GLU A 304 16.77 -6.57 -20.21
CA GLU A 304 16.89 -7.21 -21.52
C GLU A 304 15.51 -7.37 -22.17
N GLU A 305 14.55 -7.88 -21.40
CA GLU A 305 13.14 -8.03 -21.82
C GLU A 305 12.34 -6.72 -21.74
N LYS A 306 12.92 -5.67 -21.13
CA LYS A 306 12.31 -4.36 -20.87
C LYS A 306 10.98 -4.47 -20.10
N SER A 307 10.93 -5.39 -19.14
CA SER A 307 9.74 -5.68 -18.34
C SER A 307 9.95 -5.34 -16.87
N ILE A 308 8.84 -5.11 -16.19
CA ILE A 308 8.74 -4.95 -14.74
C ILE A 308 7.49 -5.68 -14.25
N GLU A 309 7.64 -6.48 -13.19
CA GLU A 309 6.57 -7.31 -12.65
C GLU A 309 6.53 -7.26 -11.13
N LEU A 310 5.33 -7.30 -10.55
CA LEU A 310 5.12 -7.44 -9.12
C LEU A 310 5.28 -8.89 -8.69
N VAL A 311 6.04 -9.12 -7.63
CA VAL A 311 6.19 -10.44 -7.00
C VAL A 311 5.37 -10.50 -5.73
N TRP A 312 4.39 -11.40 -5.68
CA TRP A 312 3.58 -11.61 -4.49
C TRP A 312 4.35 -12.40 -3.42
N HIS A 313 4.45 -11.82 -2.23
CA HIS A 313 4.81 -12.51 -1.00
C HIS A 313 3.79 -12.15 0.07
N ASP A 314 3.17 -13.15 0.70
CA ASP A 314 2.26 -12.94 1.82
C ASP A 314 2.97 -12.28 3.01
N VAL A 315 4.21 -12.71 3.27
CA VAL A 315 5.08 -12.26 4.35
C VAL A 315 6.51 -12.32 3.82
N TYR A 316 7.28 -11.25 3.98
CA TYR A 316 8.68 -11.24 3.63
C TYR A 316 9.51 -10.36 4.57
N ASP A 317 10.75 -10.78 4.79
CA ASP A 317 11.78 -9.94 5.40
C ASP A 317 12.51 -9.14 4.32
N LEU A 318 12.86 -7.90 4.66
CA LEU A 318 13.61 -6.99 3.81
C LEU A 318 14.78 -6.42 4.60
N ASP A 319 15.98 -6.89 4.28
CA ASP A 319 17.19 -6.29 4.81
C ASP A 319 17.51 -5.04 3.98
N VAL A 320 17.11 -3.88 4.47
CA VAL A 320 17.34 -2.59 3.79
C VAL A 320 18.83 -2.25 3.61
N LYS A 321 19.75 -2.85 4.40
CA LYS A 321 21.19 -2.61 4.28
C LYS A 321 21.80 -3.41 3.15
N THR A 322 21.36 -4.65 2.95
CA THR A 322 21.87 -5.50 1.85
C THR A 322 21.03 -5.39 0.59
N GLY A 323 19.77 -4.97 0.73
CA GLY A 323 18.74 -4.97 -0.30
C GLY A 323 18.11 -6.35 -0.52
N GLU A 324 18.43 -7.36 0.28
CA GLU A 324 17.91 -8.71 0.09
C GLU A 324 16.47 -8.84 0.62
N ILE A 325 15.63 -9.54 -0.15
CA ILE A 325 14.27 -9.92 0.25
C ILE A 325 14.27 -11.42 0.50
N THR A 326 13.70 -11.83 1.63
CA THR A 326 13.52 -13.24 1.98
C THR A 326 12.03 -13.51 2.23
N PRO A 327 11.34 -14.21 1.31
CA PRO A 327 9.98 -14.67 1.57
C PRO A 327 9.98 -15.61 2.78
N ILE A 328 9.01 -15.43 3.68
CA ILE A 328 8.89 -16.29 4.85
C ILE A 328 8.03 -17.51 4.46
N GLU A 329 8.52 -18.71 4.78
CA GLU A 329 7.76 -19.94 4.55
C GLU A 329 6.80 -20.20 5.71
N GLY A 330 5.56 -20.54 5.39
CA GLY A 330 4.53 -20.91 6.36
C GLY A 330 3.99 -22.32 6.14
N THR A 331 3.34 -22.86 7.16
CA THR A 331 2.65 -24.15 7.09
C THR A 331 1.26 -23.96 6.49
N THR A 332 0.97 -24.67 5.40
CA THR A 332 -0.32 -24.60 4.70
C THR A 332 -1.32 -25.61 5.25
N TYR A 333 -2.55 -25.16 5.49
CA TYR A 333 -3.69 -25.99 5.85
C TYR A 333 -4.80 -25.81 4.82
N TYR A 334 -5.18 -26.89 4.14
CA TYR A 334 -6.11 -26.84 3.00
C TYR A 334 -7.56 -26.97 3.45
N SER A 335 -8.47 -26.26 2.77
CA SER A 335 -9.90 -26.29 3.10
C SER A 335 -10.55 -27.66 2.89
N LYS A 336 -10.00 -28.51 2.00
CA LYS A 336 -10.46 -29.89 1.81
C LYS A 336 -10.41 -30.75 3.09
N ASP A 337 -9.48 -30.43 4.00
CA ASP A 337 -9.25 -31.17 5.24
C ASP A 337 -9.94 -30.48 6.43
N ALA A 338 -10.50 -29.28 6.22
CA ALA A 338 -11.28 -28.54 7.21
C ALA A 338 -12.69 -29.12 7.35
N THR A 339 -13.27 -28.99 8.54
CA THR A 339 -14.67 -29.39 8.78
C THR A 339 -15.60 -28.21 8.54
N THR A 340 -16.84 -28.47 8.11
CA THR A 340 -17.87 -27.43 8.00
C THR A 340 -19.02 -27.64 8.98
N THR A 341 -19.73 -26.57 9.33
CA THR A 341 -21.00 -26.61 10.07
C THR A 341 -22.09 -25.87 9.31
N GLY A 342 -23.34 -26.10 9.69
CA GLY A 342 -24.49 -25.42 9.10
C GLY A 342 -24.63 -25.72 7.61
N SER A 343 -24.68 -24.66 6.81
CA SER A 343 -24.87 -24.72 5.37
C SER A 343 -23.59 -24.53 4.58
N ALA A 344 -22.40 -24.67 5.19
CA ALA A 344 -21.12 -24.55 4.50
C ALA A 344 -20.71 -25.93 3.96
N TRP A 345 -20.16 -25.98 2.75
CA TRP A 345 -19.80 -27.24 2.10
C TRP A 345 -18.55 -27.11 1.23
N HIS A 346 -17.89 -28.24 1.02
CA HIS A 346 -16.80 -28.38 0.05
C HIS A 346 -17.36 -28.42 -1.36
N GLN A 347 -16.94 -27.47 -2.19
CA GLN A 347 -17.33 -27.34 -3.58
C GLN A 347 -16.13 -27.63 -4.50
N GLU A 348 -16.38 -28.31 -5.61
CA GLU A 348 -15.38 -28.45 -6.67
C GLU A 348 -15.03 -27.07 -7.25
N ALA A 349 -13.74 -26.75 -7.25
CA ALA A 349 -13.21 -25.50 -7.76
C ALA A 349 -11.84 -25.75 -8.40
N ARG A 350 -11.80 -25.95 -9.73
CA ARG A 350 -10.57 -26.31 -10.46
C ARG A 350 -9.39 -25.33 -10.29
N PHE A 351 -9.67 -24.10 -9.90
CA PHE A 351 -8.68 -23.04 -9.65
C PHE A 351 -8.14 -23.02 -8.22
N ALA A 352 -8.83 -23.67 -7.28
CA ALA A 352 -8.44 -23.75 -5.87
C ALA A 352 -7.41 -24.88 -5.64
N SER A 353 -6.72 -24.82 -4.51
CA SER A 353 -5.84 -25.90 -4.07
C SER A 353 -6.63 -27.21 -3.94
N ASP A 354 -6.00 -28.32 -4.34
CA ASP A 354 -6.64 -29.64 -4.40
C ASP A 354 -7.96 -29.69 -5.21
N LYS A 355 -8.27 -28.64 -5.99
CA LYS A 355 -9.52 -28.46 -6.73
C LYS A 355 -10.77 -28.38 -5.84
N VAL A 356 -10.62 -28.00 -4.57
CA VAL A 356 -11.71 -27.88 -3.60
C VAL A 356 -11.66 -26.53 -2.91
N ILE A 357 -12.82 -25.91 -2.73
CA ILE A 357 -12.98 -24.69 -1.93
C ILE A 357 -14.15 -24.89 -0.97
N VAL A 358 -14.10 -24.30 0.23
CA VAL A 358 -15.27 -24.26 1.11
C VAL A 358 -16.08 -23.01 0.84
N THR A 359 -17.36 -23.20 0.52
CA THR A 359 -18.32 -22.12 0.23
C THR A 359 -19.52 -22.19 1.20
N GLY A 360 -20.48 -21.29 1.06
CA GLY A 360 -21.68 -21.24 1.89
C GLY A 360 -21.46 -20.66 3.28
N ILE A 361 -20.34 -19.98 3.52
CA ILE A 361 -20.01 -19.37 4.81
C ILE A 361 -20.93 -18.16 5.06
N TYR A 362 -21.77 -18.27 6.08
CA TYR A 362 -22.87 -17.33 6.32
C TYR A 362 -23.29 -17.33 7.79
N GLY A 363 -23.37 -16.13 8.38
CA GLY A 363 -23.77 -15.97 9.76
C GLY A 363 -22.90 -16.73 10.76
N ASN A 364 -23.50 -17.02 11.91
CA ASN A 364 -22.83 -17.71 13.02
C ASN A 364 -22.91 -19.24 12.94
N ASP A 365 -23.77 -19.79 12.09
CA ASP A 365 -24.04 -21.24 12.05
C ASP A 365 -23.31 -21.95 10.91
N SER A 366 -23.05 -21.24 9.81
CA SER A 366 -22.44 -21.77 8.59
C SER A 366 -20.96 -21.39 8.50
N LYS A 367 -20.08 -22.31 8.89
CA LYS A 367 -18.65 -22.04 9.16
C LYS A 367 -17.74 -23.09 8.56
N VAL A 368 -16.46 -22.74 8.42
CA VAL A 368 -15.35 -23.66 8.18
C VAL A 368 -14.36 -23.62 9.35
N THR A 369 -13.88 -24.77 9.80
CA THR A 369 -12.91 -24.89 10.90
C THR A 369 -11.71 -25.71 10.45
N PHE A 370 -10.54 -25.08 10.51
CA PHE A 370 -9.25 -25.74 10.36
C PHE A 370 -8.78 -26.26 11.71
N HIS A 371 -8.18 -27.45 11.71
CA HIS A 371 -7.77 -28.18 12.90
C HIS A 371 -6.28 -28.45 12.90
N ASN A 372 -5.80 -28.85 14.06
CA ASN A 372 -4.42 -29.25 14.30
C ASN A 372 -3.39 -28.17 13.92
N ILE A 373 -3.74 -26.90 14.13
CA ILE A 373 -2.89 -25.77 13.77
C ILE A 373 -1.75 -25.68 14.79
N GLU A 374 -0.51 -25.79 14.29
CA GLU A 374 0.68 -25.60 15.10
C GLU A 374 0.80 -24.12 15.51
N GLY A 375 0.71 -23.88 16.81
CA GLY A 375 0.96 -22.59 17.43
C GLY A 375 2.28 -22.57 18.19
N SER A 376 2.92 -21.41 18.18
CA SER A 376 4.20 -21.16 18.84
C SER A 376 4.05 -20.70 20.30
N GLY A 377 2.85 -20.29 20.71
CA GLY A 377 2.61 -19.57 21.97
C GLY A 377 2.96 -18.07 21.90
N LYS A 378 3.18 -17.55 20.70
CA LYS A 378 3.40 -16.13 20.37
C LYS A 378 2.46 -15.74 19.21
N PRO A 379 2.23 -14.44 18.98
CA PRO A 379 1.49 -14.00 17.80
C PRO A 379 2.15 -14.48 16.51
N GLN A 380 1.32 -14.98 15.58
CA GLN A 380 1.73 -15.48 14.27
C GLN A 380 0.87 -14.88 13.17
N TRP A 381 1.51 -14.53 12.05
CA TRP A 381 0.80 -14.14 10.84
C TRP A 381 0.09 -15.37 10.25
N VAL A 382 -1.15 -15.17 9.83
CA VAL A 382 -1.95 -16.16 9.12
C VAL A 382 -2.54 -15.52 7.88
N SER A 383 -2.19 -16.02 6.71
CA SER A 383 -2.77 -15.61 5.43
C SER A 383 -3.97 -16.48 5.09
N PHE A 384 -5.10 -15.85 4.85
CA PHE A 384 -6.35 -16.49 4.45
C PHE A 384 -6.50 -16.37 2.95
N TYR A 385 -6.48 -17.48 2.23
CA TYR A 385 -6.65 -17.54 0.78
C TYR A 385 -8.12 -17.76 0.45
N TYR A 386 -8.68 -16.89 -0.37
CA TYR A 386 -10.12 -16.84 -0.60
C TYR A 386 -10.48 -16.38 -2.01
N GLN A 387 -11.74 -16.65 -2.36
CA GLN A 387 -12.43 -16.07 -3.51
C GLN A 387 -13.69 -15.32 -3.05
N ASN A 388 -13.86 -14.10 -3.55
CA ASN A 388 -15.08 -13.32 -3.37
C ASN A 388 -15.56 -12.76 -4.72
N THR A 389 -16.53 -13.42 -5.35
CA THR A 389 -17.04 -13.00 -6.67
C THR A 389 -18.28 -12.10 -6.58
N ASP A 390 -18.45 -11.31 -5.53
CA ASP A 390 -19.71 -10.54 -5.38
C ASP A 390 -19.77 -9.27 -6.23
N ASP A 391 -18.62 -8.70 -6.62
CA ASP A 391 -18.54 -7.46 -7.43
C ASP A 391 -17.84 -7.70 -8.79
N MET A 392 -18.25 -8.80 -9.43
CA MET A 392 -17.70 -9.28 -10.69
C MET A 392 -17.90 -8.30 -11.84
N GLY A 393 -16.85 -8.15 -12.67
CA GLY A 393 -17.01 -7.67 -14.05
C GLY A 393 -16.45 -6.28 -14.33
N PHE A 394 -15.75 -5.66 -13.40
CA PHE A 394 -15.15 -4.37 -13.71
C PHE A 394 -13.88 -4.50 -14.55
N GLY A 395 -13.92 -3.92 -15.74
CA GLY A 395 -12.73 -3.68 -16.54
C GLY A 395 -11.96 -2.44 -16.07
N ASP A 396 -10.88 -2.15 -16.78
CA ASP A 396 -10.01 -0.98 -16.56
C ASP A 396 -10.61 0.35 -17.08
N GLN A 397 -11.93 0.39 -17.35
CA GLN A 397 -12.60 1.53 -17.95
C GLN A 397 -13.08 2.57 -16.92
N PRO A 398 -12.88 3.87 -17.17
CA PRO A 398 -13.42 4.94 -16.33
C PRO A 398 -14.94 4.93 -16.25
N GLY A 399 -15.49 5.28 -15.08
CA GLY A 399 -16.93 5.46 -14.89
C GLY A 399 -17.79 4.20 -15.06
N GLY A 400 -17.20 3.00 -15.08
CA GLY A 400 -17.95 1.75 -15.10
C GLY A 400 -18.82 1.62 -13.84
N THR A 401 -20.13 1.73 -13.99
CA THR A 401 -21.12 1.41 -12.95
C THR A 401 -21.03 -0.07 -12.59
N PRO A 402 -21.19 -0.47 -11.30
CA PRO A 402 -21.25 -1.88 -10.93
C PRO A 402 -22.28 -2.61 -11.79
N ASP A 403 -21.90 -3.77 -12.33
CA ASP A 403 -22.71 -4.59 -13.26
C ASP A 403 -23.97 -5.18 -12.59
N ARG A 404 -24.32 -4.71 -11.38
CA ARG A 404 -25.41 -5.27 -10.61
C ARG A 404 -26.16 -4.27 -9.75
N ILE A 405 -26.74 -3.25 -10.38
CA ILE A 405 -27.59 -2.17 -9.81
C ILE A 405 -26.74 -0.91 -9.57
N ASN A 406 -27.29 0.27 -9.86
CA ASN A 406 -26.78 1.64 -9.62
C ASN A 406 -26.18 1.89 -8.21
N GLY A 407 -25.17 1.13 -7.81
CA GLY A 407 -24.59 1.10 -6.48
C GLY A 407 -23.20 1.73 -6.49
N THR A 408 -22.76 2.14 -5.30
CA THR A 408 -21.36 2.44 -5.02
C THR A 408 -20.59 1.14 -4.77
N TRP A 409 -19.32 1.09 -5.19
CA TRP A 409 -18.42 -0.02 -4.86
C TRP A 409 -18.37 -0.22 -3.36
N GLN A 410 -18.51 -1.47 -2.90
CA GLN A 410 -18.65 -1.81 -1.49
C GLN A 410 -18.08 -3.18 -1.19
N LEU A 411 -17.40 -3.30 -0.07
CA LEU A 411 -16.92 -4.59 0.43
C LEU A 411 -18.10 -5.51 0.82
N ARG A 412 -18.32 -6.56 0.03
CA ARG A 412 -19.50 -7.44 0.17
C ARG A 412 -19.34 -8.60 1.13
N ARG A 413 -18.11 -9.03 1.42
CA ARG A 413 -17.85 -10.18 2.28
C ARG A 413 -16.84 -9.84 3.36
N ILE A 414 -17.22 -10.13 4.59
CA ILE A 414 -16.40 -9.98 5.78
C ILE A 414 -16.62 -11.23 6.61
N SER A 415 -15.53 -11.85 7.06
CA SER A 415 -15.61 -13.02 7.92
C SER A 415 -15.24 -12.70 9.35
N SER A 416 -15.82 -13.45 10.28
CA SER A 416 -15.30 -13.60 11.63
C SER A 416 -14.23 -14.68 11.63
N VAL A 417 -13.14 -14.47 12.36
CA VAL A 417 -12.09 -15.46 12.60
C VAL A 417 -11.95 -15.65 14.10
N ILE A 418 -12.12 -16.89 14.55
CA ILE A 418 -12.11 -17.27 15.97
C ILE A 418 -11.08 -18.38 16.18
N VAL A 419 -10.16 -18.16 17.11
CA VAL A 419 -9.15 -19.14 17.51
C VAL A 419 -9.64 -19.90 18.74
N ASN A 420 -9.53 -21.23 18.75
CA ASN A 420 -9.84 -22.09 19.90
C ASN A 420 -11.22 -21.84 20.54
N ASN A 421 -12.22 -21.47 19.74
CA ASN A 421 -13.57 -21.09 20.17
C ASN A 421 -13.66 -19.88 21.13
N LYS A 422 -12.60 -19.06 21.23
CA LYS A 422 -12.57 -17.81 22.01
C LYS A 422 -13.31 -16.70 21.26
N THR A 423 -14.63 -16.67 21.35
CA THR A 423 -15.48 -15.73 20.60
C THR A 423 -15.31 -14.28 21.05
N GLU A 424 -14.82 -14.07 22.27
CA GLU A 424 -14.43 -12.78 22.83
C GLU A 424 -13.18 -12.18 22.17
N GLU A 425 -12.35 -13.00 21.51
CA GLU A 425 -11.15 -12.57 20.79
C GLU A 425 -11.37 -12.52 19.26
N LEU A 426 -12.64 -12.48 18.82
CA LEU A 426 -13.02 -12.47 17.41
C LEU A 426 -12.25 -11.42 16.61
N GLN A 427 -11.62 -11.89 15.52
CA GLN A 427 -10.96 -11.04 14.55
C GLN A 427 -11.85 -10.82 13.32
N THR A 428 -11.83 -9.60 12.79
CA THR A 428 -12.52 -9.27 11.54
C THR A 428 -11.59 -9.52 10.36
N LEU A 429 -12.04 -10.31 9.37
CA LEU A 429 -11.31 -10.60 8.14
C LEU A 429 -12.01 -9.93 6.95
N TYR A 430 -11.39 -8.88 6.39
CA TYR A 430 -11.91 -8.18 5.23
C TYR A 430 -11.50 -8.90 3.95
N GLN A 431 -12.49 -9.40 3.22
CA GLN A 431 -12.29 -10.26 2.04
C GLN A 431 -12.77 -9.53 0.79
N ARG A 432 -11.87 -8.76 0.18
CA ARG A 432 -12.13 -7.92 -0.99
C ARG A 432 -12.51 -8.73 -2.20
N ASP A 433 -13.27 -8.15 -3.11
CA ASP A 433 -13.73 -8.88 -4.28
C ASP A 433 -12.54 -9.37 -5.13
N THR A 434 -12.74 -10.49 -5.79
CA THR A 434 -11.77 -11.18 -6.64
C THR A 434 -12.46 -11.50 -7.95
N HIS A 435 -11.71 -11.64 -9.05
CA HIS A 435 -12.30 -12.21 -10.25
C HIS A 435 -12.63 -13.70 -10.08
N LYS A 436 -13.62 -14.21 -10.82
CA LYS A 436 -13.91 -15.64 -10.93
C LYS A 436 -12.65 -16.40 -11.31
N GLY A 437 -12.36 -17.46 -10.57
CA GLY A 437 -11.19 -18.31 -10.77
C GLY A 437 -9.89 -17.74 -10.21
N ILE A 438 -9.91 -16.56 -9.59
CA ILE A 438 -8.75 -15.96 -8.94
C ILE A 438 -8.89 -16.15 -7.43
N ILE A 439 -7.80 -16.58 -6.81
CA ILE A 439 -7.61 -16.62 -5.36
C ILE A 439 -6.68 -15.46 -4.99
N LEU A 440 -7.08 -14.66 -4.01
CA LEU A 440 -6.20 -13.70 -3.35
C LEU A 440 -6.07 -14.07 -1.87
N SER A 441 -5.13 -13.44 -1.17
CA SER A 441 -4.95 -13.61 0.27
C SER A 441 -5.18 -12.31 1.04
N THR A 442 -5.50 -12.44 2.32
CA THR A 442 -5.55 -11.34 3.29
C THR A 442 -5.04 -11.86 4.64
N PRO A 443 -4.17 -11.12 5.34
CA PRO A 443 -3.52 -11.60 6.56
C PRO A 443 -4.23 -11.15 7.84
N LEU A 444 -4.09 -11.94 8.90
CA LEU A 444 -4.31 -11.52 10.29
C LEU A 444 -3.12 -11.95 11.17
N MET A 445 -2.83 -11.15 12.19
CA MET A 445 -1.97 -11.59 13.29
C MET A 445 -2.87 -12.28 14.33
N LEU A 446 -2.61 -13.55 14.62
CA LEU A 446 -3.39 -14.36 15.56
C LEU A 446 -2.53 -14.86 16.71
N GLU A 447 -3.11 -14.89 17.91
CA GLU A 447 -2.51 -15.51 19.09
C GLU A 447 -2.83 -17.01 19.10
N LEU A 448 -1.84 -17.84 18.75
CA LEU A 448 -1.98 -19.30 18.75
C LEU A 448 -1.30 -19.89 19.99
N GLU A 449 -2.00 -20.74 20.72
CA GLU A 449 -1.44 -21.43 21.88
C GLU A 449 -0.32 -22.37 21.47
N LYS A 450 0.65 -22.60 22.34
CA LYS A 450 1.78 -23.47 22.01
C LYS A 450 1.31 -24.92 21.77
N GLY A 451 1.63 -25.47 20.61
CA GLY A 451 1.33 -26.86 20.21
C GLY A 451 0.33 -26.97 19.07
N SER A 452 0.06 -28.20 18.65
CA SER A 452 -0.76 -28.51 17.47
C SER A 452 -2.26 -28.61 17.77
N HIS A 453 -2.76 -28.16 18.91
CA HIS A 453 -4.17 -28.33 19.28
C HIS A 453 -5.06 -27.17 18.84
N ASN A 454 -4.50 -26.14 18.19
CA ASN A 454 -5.26 -24.96 17.85
C ASN A 454 -6.26 -25.23 16.73
N THR A 455 -7.37 -24.50 16.79
CA THR A 455 -8.36 -24.43 15.71
C THR A 455 -8.54 -23.00 15.26
N ILE A 456 -8.79 -22.82 13.96
CA ILE A 456 -9.14 -21.52 13.36
C ILE A 456 -10.50 -21.70 12.67
N THR A 457 -11.52 -21.02 13.18
CA THR A 457 -12.88 -21.07 12.66
C THR A 457 -13.24 -19.78 11.95
N ILE A 458 -13.75 -19.90 10.72
CA ILE A 458 -14.15 -18.77 9.87
C ILE A 458 -15.67 -18.82 9.66
N GLY A 459 -16.36 -17.74 10.00
CA GLY A 459 -17.80 -17.56 9.82
C GLY A 459 -18.14 -16.26 9.10
N GLY A 460 -19.41 -16.03 8.76
CA GLY A 460 -19.83 -14.73 8.21
C GLY A 460 -19.85 -13.64 9.29
N LEU A 461 -19.54 -12.40 8.93
CA LEU A 461 -19.65 -11.24 9.82
C LEU A 461 -20.43 -10.11 9.14
N TYR A 462 -21.21 -9.36 9.93
CA TYR A 462 -22.07 -8.31 9.41
C TYR A 462 -21.23 -7.15 8.84
N ASN A 463 -21.48 -6.80 7.57
CA ASN A 463 -20.79 -5.71 6.87
C ASN A 463 -21.63 -4.43 6.74
N GLY A 464 -22.71 -4.31 7.51
CA GLY A 464 -23.69 -3.23 7.35
C GLY A 464 -24.84 -3.57 6.39
N LYS A 465 -24.79 -4.70 5.67
CA LYS A 465 -25.83 -5.12 4.73
C LYS A 465 -26.19 -6.60 4.83
N ASP A 466 -25.19 -7.46 4.93
CA ASP A 466 -25.32 -8.92 4.95
C ASP A 466 -24.26 -9.52 5.91
N ILE A 467 -24.36 -10.82 6.19
CA ILE A 467 -23.50 -11.55 7.13
C ILE A 467 -22.79 -12.70 6.40
N LYS A 468 -22.07 -12.38 5.33
CA LYS A 468 -21.53 -13.36 4.39
C LYS A 468 -20.00 -13.37 4.40
N GLY A 469 -19.41 -14.57 4.53
CA GLY A 469 -17.98 -14.80 4.38
C GLY A 469 -17.61 -15.19 2.95
N ALA A 470 -16.37 -14.94 2.54
CA ALA A 470 -15.88 -15.38 1.23
C ALA A 470 -15.59 -16.88 1.19
N ASP A 471 -15.47 -17.43 -0.01
CA ASP A 471 -15.17 -18.83 -0.21
C ASP A 471 -13.69 -19.08 0.13
N ILE A 472 -13.38 -20.09 0.94
CA ILE A 472 -12.04 -20.28 1.53
C ILE A 472 -11.33 -21.45 0.86
N ASP A 473 -10.14 -21.18 0.33
CA ASP A 473 -9.26 -22.17 -0.33
C ASP A 473 -8.33 -22.85 0.68
N ARG A 474 -7.58 -22.05 1.44
CA ARG A 474 -6.60 -22.52 2.42
C ARG A 474 -6.23 -21.40 3.39
N ILE A 475 -5.53 -21.77 4.46
CA ILE A 475 -4.80 -20.82 5.30
C ILE A 475 -3.31 -21.18 5.31
N VAL A 476 -2.45 -20.19 5.46
CA VAL A 476 -1.01 -20.37 5.64
C VAL A 476 -0.61 -19.71 6.95
N VAL A 477 -0.02 -20.49 7.85
CA VAL A 477 0.39 -20.05 9.19
C VAL A 477 1.91 -19.90 9.21
N TYR A 478 2.38 -18.68 9.42
CA TYR A 478 3.79 -18.34 9.43
C TYR A 478 4.40 -18.55 10.82
N PRO A 479 5.74 -18.75 10.92
CA PRO A 479 6.42 -18.71 12.22
C PRO A 479 6.21 -17.35 12.93
N PRO A 480 6.37 -17.27 14.25
CA PRO A 480 6.34 -15.98 14.94
C PRO A 480 7.56 -15.15 14.55
N GLU A 481 7.41 -13.83 14.54
CA GLU A 481 8.56 -12.92 14.47
C GLU A 481 9.45 -13.10 15.71
N GLU A 482 10.78 -13.12 15.52
CA GLU A 482 11.75 -13.41 16.59
C GLU A 482 12.10 -12.20 17.46
#